data_AF-A0A6N7KNX9-F1
#
_entry.id   AF-A0A6N7KNX9-F1
#
_cell.length_a   1.000
_cell.length_b   1.000
_cell.length_c   1.000
_cell.angle_alpha   90.00
_cell.angle_beta   90.00
_cell.angle_gamma   90.00
#
_symmetry.space_group_name_H-M   'P 1'
#
loop_
_entity.id
_entity.type
_entity.pdbx_description
1 polymer ?
#
loop_
_entity_poly.entity_id
_entity_poly.type
_entity_poly.pdbx_seq_one_letter_code
_entity_poly.pdbx_strand_id
1 'polypeptide(L)'
;MPGNGAGDTRPVIRRNSLREQIAGALREEMMAGRLEAGRNFTVKEIADLYGVSATPAREALVDLGAQGLLRTEHHRGFTVPELGWDDFLEIFESRVLLTDSYYRQFRTRRALPDLTRLPSLRRRADAAVRAARAGNLDVMVGCDRRFWQEVAGLLGNRRVGDYLDWLRVQSWMFAAAYLRAIPVLAGACWDRHLDLVDTIEARDPVGAYRIICEYNLFTVQMLAGLAGQPLESVAVLGLLTEFSDGEPEPEPLAPVPSQPSAGPGTVRPERTRRAEDVGRELGRELGLGLGLVPPPRAIPYGRFARRPPEPPSESASGRPDPHRAPGR
;
A
#
# COMPACT_ATOMS: atom_id res chain seq x y z
N MET A 1 44.99 23.15 20.35
CA MET A 1 43.52 23.21 20.39
C MET A 1 43.00 23.09 18.96
N PRO A 2 42.50 21.92 18.53
CA PRO A 2 41.94 21.78 17.18
C PRO A 2 40.49 22.27 17.15
N GLY A 3 40.16 23.06 16.13
CA GLY A 3 38.82 23.54 15.86
C GLY A 3 37.90 22.41 15.42
N ASN A 4 36.67 22.40 15.93
CA ASN A 4 35.65 21.46 15.50
C ASN A 4 34.68 22.18 14.56
N GLY A 5 34.79 21.84 13.27
CA GLY A 5 33.92 22.30 12.20
C GLY A 5 32.48 21.83 12.37
N ALA A 6 31.58 22.64 11.84
CA ALA A 6 30.14 22.52 11.89
C ALA A 6 29.61 21.16 11.40
N GLY A 7 28.76 20.53 12.21
CA GLY A 7 27.73 19.61 11.74
C GLY A 7 26.39 20.34 11.76
N ASP A 8 25.98 20.89 10.61
CA ASP A 8 24.65 21.47 10.39
C ASP A 8 23.60 20.34 10.49
N THR A 9 23.20 20.02 11.71
CA THR A 9 22.13 19.07 12.02
C THR A 9 20.81 19.82 12.01
N ARG A 10 20.42 20.36 10.86
CA ARG A 10 19.08 20.92 10.69
C ARG A 10 18.07 19.77 10.64
N PRO A 11 17.16 19.64 11.62
CA PRO A 11 16.03 18.74 11.50
C PRO A 11 15.19 19.15 10.27
N VAL A 12 14.98 18.19 9.37
CA VAL A 12 14.19 18.35 8.15
C VAL A 12 12.78 18.80 8.53
N ILE A 13 12.36 19.95 7.98
CA ILE A 13 11.05 20.56 8.24
C ILE A 13 9.95 19.56 7.85
N ARG A 14 9.29 18.96 8.86
CA ARG A 14 8.04 18.22 8.70
C ARG A 14 6.90 19.04 9.25
N ARG A 15 6.23 19.74 8.33
CA ARG A 15 4.82 20.13 8.46
C ARG A 15 4.13 19.45 7.29
N ASN A 16 2.99 18.80 7.53
CA ASN A 16 2.15 18.21 6.48
C ASN A 16 1.97 19.29 5.41
N SER A 17 2.64 19.14 4.27
CA SER A 17 2.72 20.22 3.29
C SER A 17 1.31 20.55 2.81
N LEU A 18 1.04 21.81 2.45
CA LEU A 18 -0.29 22.19 1.94
C LEU A 18 -0.72 21.27 0.78
N ARG A 19 0.25 20.86 -0.05
CA ARG A 19 0.13 19.80 -1.06
C ARG A 19 -0.40 18.47 -0.50
N GLU A 20 0.20 17.92 0.55
CA GLU A 20 -0.24 16.65 1.16
C GLU A 20 -1.66 16.76 1.74
N GLN A 21 -2.02 17.92 2.29
CA GLN A 21 -3.37 18.19 2.80
C GLN A 21 -4.39 18.23 1.65
N ILE A 22 -4.09 18.93 0.56
CA ILE A 22 -4.93 18.97 -0.65
C ILE A 22 -5.08 17.56 -1.23
N ALA A 23 -3.99 16.81 -1.38
CA ALA A 23 -4.05 15.44 -1.88
C ALA A 23 -4.85 14.52 -0.94
N GLY A 24 -4.78 14.74 0.38
CA GLY A 24 -5.60 14.05 1.38
C GLY A 24 -7.08 14.34 1.20
N ALA A 25 -7.45 15.62 1.11
CA ALA A 25 -8.83 16.06 0.90
C ALA A 25 -9.40 15.52 -0.41
N LEU A 26 -8.67 15.64 -1.52
CA LEU A 26 -9.09 15.11 -2.83
C LEU A 26 -9.34 13.60 -2.81
N ARG A 27 -8.52 12.82 -2.10
CA ARG A 27 -8.79 11.38 -1.92
C ARG A 27 -10.12 11.16 -1.20
N GLU A 28 -10.39 11.92 -0.14
CA GLU A 28 -11.67 11.81 0.58
C GLU A 28 -12.86 12.28 -0.29
N GLU A 29 -12.70 13.32 -1.12
CA GLU A 29 -13.72 13.74 -2.10
C GLU A 29 -14.03 12.63 -3.13
N MET A 30 -13.00 11.99 -3.69
CA MET A 30 -13.15 10.90 -4.67
C MET A 30 -13.72 9.63 -4.02
N MET A 31 -13.22 9.24 -2.85
CA MET A 31 -13.73 8.07 -2.12
C MET A 31 -15.18 8.25 -1.70
N ALA A 32 -15.59 9.47 -1.35
CA ALA A 32 -16.97 9.76 -1.05
C ALA A 32 -17.82 9.92 -2.31
N GLY A 33 -17.24 10.05 -3.51
CA GLY A 33 -17.96 10.35 -4.75
C GLY A 33 -18.48 11.79 -4.85
N ARG A 34 -17.95 12.74 -4.07
CA ARG A 34 -18.23 14.18 -4.25
C ARG A 34 -17.49 14.76 -5.45
N LEU A 35 -16.31 14.21 -5.73
CA LEU A 35 -15.64 14.36 -7.01
C LEU A 35 -15.98 13.12 -7.85
N GLU A 36 -17.02 13.26 -8.67
CA GLU A 36 -17.63 12.16 -9.43
C GLU A 36 -16.64 11.47 -10.39
N ALA A 37 -16.82 10.17 -10.58
CA ALA A 37 -16.10 9.42 -11.60
C ALA A 37 -16.36 10.01 -13.00
N GLY A 38 -15.35 10.04 -13.85
CA GLY A 38 -15.43 10.62 -15.20
C GLY A 38 -15.39 12.16 -15.22
N ARG A 39 -15.54 12.83 -14.08
CA ARG A 39 -15.46 14.30 -14.01
C ARG A 39 -14.06 14.78 -14.35
N ASN A 40 -13.97 15.61 -15.37
CA ASN A 40 -12.79 16.40 -15.70
C ASN A 40 -12.79 17.73 -14.93
N PHE A 41 -11.61 18.17 -14.49
CA PHE A 41 -11.42 19.42 -13.76
C PHE A 41 -9.99 19.94 -13.91
N THR A 42 -9.84 21.24 -13.70
CA THR A 42 -8.60 21.99 -13.88
C THR A 42 -7.90 22.26 -12.54
N VAL A 43 -6.61 22.60 -12.62
CA VAL A 43 -5.85 23.10 -11.45
C VAL A 43 -6.53 24.32 -10.82
N LYS A 44 -7.11 25.20 -11.65
CA LYS A 44 -7.76 26.42 -11.19
C LYS A 44 -8.99 26.10 -10.34
N GLU A 45 -9.86 25.20 -10.80
CA GLU A 45 -11.05 24.80 -10.05
C GLU A 45 -10.70 24.22 -8.67
N ILE A 46 -9.65 23.38 -8.60
CA ILE A 46 -9.20 22.82 -7.31
C ILE A 46 -8.55 23.88 -6.41
N ALA A 47 -7.81 24.82 -6.99
CA ALA A 47 -7.23 25.94 -6.27
C ALA A 47 -8.32 26.84 -5.66
N ASP A 48 -9.35 27.16 -6.45
CA ASP A 48 -10.50 27.96 -6.04
C ASP A 48 -11.33 27.22 -4.98
N LEU A 49 -11.58 25.91 -5.16
CA LEU A 49 -12.31 25.07 -4.21
C LEU A 49 -11.70 25.06 -2.81
N TYR A 50 -10.36 24.98 -2.73
CA TYR A 50 -9.65 24.91 -1.44
C TYR A 50 -9.11 26.27 -0.97
N GLY A 51 -9.32 27.36 -1.71
CA GLY A 51 -8.84 28.69 -1.35
C GLY A 51 -7.30 28.78 -1.30
N VAL A 52 -6.62 28.08 -2.20
CA VAL A 52 -5.15 28.00 -2.27
C VAL A 52 -4.63 28.53 -3.60
N SER A 53 -3.31 28.77 -3.70
CA SER A 53 -2.71 29.11 -4.99
C SER A 53 -2.61 27.90 -5.93
N ALA A 54 -2.43 28.16 -7.23
CA ALA A 54 -2.38 27.11 -8.26
C ALA A 54 -1.21 26.14 -8.10
N THR A 55 -0.09 26.56 -7.50
CA THR A 55 1.12 25.73 -7.35
C THR A 55 0.91 24.51 -6.45
N PRO A 56 0.51 24.64 -5.17
CA PRO A 56 0.27 23.48 -4.29
C PRO A 56 -0.90 22.62 -4.79
N ALA A 57 -1.91 23.20 -5.42
CA ALA A 57 -3.00 22.46 -6.07
C ALA A 57 -2.47 21.60 -7.23
N ARG A 58 -1.67 22.17 -8.13
CA ARG A 58 -1.05 21.45 -9.25
C ARG A 58 -0.18 20.30 -8.76
N GLU A 59 0.66 20.53 -7.75
CA GLU A 59 1.53 19.49 -7.20
C GLU A 59 0.72 18.32 -6.61
N ALA A 60 -0.35 18.61 -5.87
CA ALA A 60 -1.23 17.59 -5.32
C ALA A 60 -1.92 16.76 -6.43
N LEU A 61 -2.35 17.42 -7.51
CA LEU A 61 -2.98 16.76 -8.66
C LEU A 61 -2.00 15.90 -9.46
N VAL A 62 -0.79 16.39 -9.70
CA VAL A 62 0.28 15.63 -10.34
C VAL A 62 0.64 14.40 -9.51
N ASP A 63 0.67 14.51 -8.18
CA ASP A 63 0.91 13.38 -7.29
C ASP A 63 -0.16 12.31 -7.38
N LEU A 64 -1.42 12.72 -7.37
CA LEU A 64 -2.55 11.80 -7.49
C LEU A 64 -2.55 11.14 -8.88
N GLY A 65 -2.19 11.89 -9.92
CA GLY A 65 -1.96 11.37 -11.27
C GLY A 65 -0.84 10.34 -11.32
N ALA A 66 0.30 10.60 -10.68
CA ALA A 66 1.43 9.66 -10.59
C ALA A 66 1.10 8.40 -9.77
N GLN A 67 0.08 8.46 -8.91
CA GLN A 67 -0.47 7.31 -8.18
C GLN A 67 -1.53 6.55 -8.98
N GLY A 68 -1.91 7.00 -10.18
CA GLY A 68 -3.00 6.42 -10.97
C GLY A 68 -4.40 6.70 -10.40
N LEU A 69 -4.51 7.54 -9.37
CA LEU A 69 -5.80 7.92 -8.77
C LEU A 69 -6.52 9.00 -9.60
N LEU A 70 -5.80 9.68 -10.48
CA LEU A 70 -6.32 10.61 -11.47
C LEU A 70 -5.72 10.30 -12.84
N ARG A 71 -6.46 10.54 -13.90
CA ARG A 71 -5.93 10.56 -15.27
C ARG A 71 -5.54 11.98 -15.64
N THR A 72 -4.29 12.17 -16.05
CA THR A 72 -3.82 13.47 -16.57
C THR A 72 -4.19 13.57 -18.04
N GLU A 73 -4.91 14.62 -18.41
CA GLU A 73 -5.23 14.91 -19.81
C GLU A 73 -4.41 16.11 -20.31
N HIS A 74 -3.66 15.90 -21.40
CA HIS A 74 -2.78 16.92 -21.95
C HIS A 74 -3.59 18.17 -22.30
N HIS A 75 -3.20 19.32 -21.72
CA HIS A 75 -3.89 20.61 -21.82
C HIS A 75 -5.35 20.68 -21.32
N ARG A 76 -5.94 19.59 -20.82
CA ARG A 76 -7.34 19.55 -20.36
C ARG A 76 -7.50 19.39 -18.85
N GLY A 77 -6.43 19.10 -18.11
CA GLY A 77 -6.45 19.02 -16.66
C GLY A 77 -6.38 17.58 -16.17
N PHE A 78 -7.27 17.22 -15.25
CA PHE A 78 -7.30 15.93 -14.58
C PHE A 78 -8.71 15.35 -14.58
N THR A 79 -8.82 14.03 -14.66
CA THR A 79 -10.10 13.32 -14.71
C THR A 79 -10.11 12.23 -13.64
N VAL A 80 -11.19 12.10 -12.88
CA VAL A 80 -11.39 10.97 -11.97
C VAL A 80 -11.64 9.70 -12.81
N PRO A 81 -10.89 8.61 -12.62
CA PRO A 81 -11.13 7.36 -13.34
C PRO A 81 -12.55 6.81 -13.09
N GLU A 82 -13.17 6.29 -14.14
CA GLU A 82 -14.37 5.45 -14.03
C GLU A 82 -13.92 4.00 -13.91
N LEU A 83 -14.10 3.41 -12.73
CA LEU A 83 -13.74 2.02 -12.47
C LEU A 83 -14.95 1.12 -12.77
N GLY A 84 -14.73 0.11 -13.61
CA GLY A 84 -15.70 -0.94 -13.89
C GLY A 84 -15.68 -2.06 -12.85
N TRP A 85 -16.56 -3.05 -13.05
CA TRP A 85 -16.61 -4.24 -12.20
C TRP A 85 -15.30 -5.04 -12.26
N ASP A 86 -14.74 -5.21 -13.45
CA ASP A 86 -13.47 -5.94 -13.63
C ASP A 86 -12.31 -5.24 -12.90
N ASP A 87 -12.23 -3.91 -12.97
CA ASP A 87 -11.24 -3.12 -12.20
C ASP A 87 -11.41 -3.37 -10.69
N PHE A 88 -12.67 -3.37 -10.21
CA PHE A 88 -12.96 -3.65 -8.81
C PHE A 88 -12.53 -5.06 -8.40
N LEU A 89 -12.78 -6.08 -9.24
CA LEU A 89 -12.36 -7.46 -8.97
C LEU A 89 -10.84 -7.57 -8.85
N GLU A 90 -10.08 -6.96 -9.77
CA GLU A 90 -8.61 -6.96 -9.72
C GLU A 90 -8.07 -6.29 -8.44
N ILE A 91 -8.66 -5.14 -8.07
CA ILE A 91 -8.32 -4.42 -6.84
C ILE A 91 -8.65 -5.27 -5.61
N PHE A 92 -9.83 -5.89 -5.60
CA PHE A 92 -10.34 -6.66 -4.47
C PHE A 92 -9.55 -7.96 -4.27
N GLU A 93 -9.30 -8.71 -5.33
CA GLU A 93 -8.46 -9.91 -5.32
C GLU A 93 -7.07 -9.59 -4.76
N SER A 94 -6.44 -8.51 -5.26
CA SER A 94 -5.15 -8.05 -4.75
C SER A 94 -5.17 -7.78 -3.25
N ARG A 95 -6.24 -7.16 -2.73
CA ARG A 95 -6.40 -6.91 -1.29
C ARG A 95 -6.53 -8.22 -0.50
N VAL A 96 -7.35 -9.15 -0.97
CA VAL A 96 -7.61 -10.43 -0.29
C VAL A 96 -6.33 -11.27 -0.23
N LEU A 97 -5.66 -11.46 -1.37
CA LEU A 97 -4.43 -12.27 -1.45
C LEU A 97 -3.30 -11.72 -0.57
N LEU A 98 -3.13 -10.38 -0.55
CA LEU A 98 -2.13 -9.77 0.34
C LEU A 98 -2.47 -9.94 1.82
N THR A 99 -3.75 -9.87 2.17
CA THR A 99 -4.18 -10.02 3.57
C THR A 99 -4.07 -11.48 4.02
N ASP A 100 -4.47 -12.44 3.18
CA ASP A 100 -4.29 -13.88 3.41
C ASP A 100 -2.81 -14.27 3.55
N SER A 101 -1.97 -13.87 2.59
CA SER A 101 -0.54 -14.17 2.63
C SER A 101 0.12 -13.60 3.89
N TYR A 102 -0.27 -12.39 4.29
CA TYR A 102 0.21 -11.80 5.53
C TYR A 102 -0.23 -12.62 6.74
N TYR A 103 -1.50 -13.02 6.82
CA TYR A 103 -2.01 -13.85 7.91
C TYR A 103 -1.26 -15.19 8.02
N ARG A 104 -1.05 -15.90 6.90
CA ARG A 104 -0.29 -17.17 6.87
C ARG A 104 1.14 -16.99 7.38
N GLN A 105 1.79 -15.88 7.04
CA GLN A 105 3.12 -15.53 7.57
C GLN A 105 3.08 -15.14 9.06
N PHE A 106 2.01 -14.47 9.50
CA PHE A 106 1.84 -14.11 10.91
C PHE A 106 1.74 -15.36 11.78
N ARG A 107 1.03 -16.40 11.34
CA ARG A 107 0.96 -17.68 12.07
C ARG A 107 2.32 -18.36 12.27
N THR A 108 3.24 -18.20 11.33
CA THR A 108 4.58 -18.78 11.42
C THR A 108 5.56 -17.90 12.21
N ARG A 109 5.24 -16.61 12.40
CA ARG A 109 6.05 -15.65 13.16
C ARG A 109 5.48 -15.47 14.56
N ARG A 110 6.23 -15.83 15.59
CA ARG A 110 5.90 -15.57 17.02
C ARG A 110 5.83 -14.09 17.43
N ALA A 111 5.79 -13.14 16.49
CA ALA A 111 5.77 -11.72 16.79
C ALA A 111 4.39 -11.32 17.32
N LEU A 112 4.32 -10.97 18.61
CA LEU A 112 3.11 -10.40 19.20
C LEU A 112 2.87 -8.98 18.65
N PRO A 113 1.61 -8.60 18.38
CA PRO A 113 1.30 -7.25 17.93
C PRO A 113 1.66 -6.22 19.02
N ASP A 114 2.15 -5.06 18.59
CA ASP A 114 2.39 -3.92 19.47
C ASP A 114 1.04 -3.32 19.93
N LEU A 115 0.62 -3.71 21.14
CA LEU A 115 -0.66 -3.26 21.72
C LEU A 115 -0.64 -1.80 22.18
N THR A 116 0.47 -1.07 22.09
CA THR A 116 0.49 0.37 22.44
C THR A 116 -0.45 1.20 21.55
N ARG A 117 -0.76 0.70 20.35
CA ARG A 117 -1.71 1.32 19.41
C ARG A 117 -3.18 0.99 19.69
N LEU A 118 -3.47 0.04 20.58
CA LEU A 118 -4.81 -0.48 20.81
C LEU A 118 -5.84 0.61 21.19
N PRO A 119 -5.54 1.60 22.06
CA PRO A 119 -6.49 2.68 22.34
C PRO A 119 -6.83 3.53 21.11
N SER A 120 -5.84 3.80 20.24
CA SER A 120 -6.05 4.52 18.98
C SER A 120 -6.92 3.69 18.04
N LEU A 121 -6.61 2.39 17.91
CA LEU A 121 -7.37 1.46 17.08
C LEU A 121 -8.84 1.36 17.52
N ARG A 122 -9.10 1.18 18.82
CA ARG A 122 -10.46 1.11 19.37
C ARG A 122 -11.25 2.38 19.10
N ARG A 123 -10.65 3.56 19.28
CA ARG A 123 -11.29 4.85 18.95
C ARG A 123 -11.65 4.96 17.47
N ARG A 124 -10.79 4.49 16.56
CA ARG A 124 -11.05 4.51 15.12
C ARG A 124 -12.13 3.50 14.72
N ALA A 125 -12.15 2.33 15.34
CA ALA A 125 -13.19 1.32 15.16
C ALA A 125 -14.56 1.90 15.54
N ASP A 126 -14.67 2.43 16.74
CA ASP A 126 -15.88 3.08 17.25
C ASP A 126 -16.37 4.24 16.35
N ALA A 127 -15.45 5.05 15.81
CA ALA A 127 -15.80 6.07 14.82
C ALA A 127 -16.32 5.49 13.49
N ALA A 128 -15.76 4.37 13.01
CA ALA A 128 -16.24 3.67 11.81
C ALA A 128 -17.62 3.05 12.03
N VAL A 129 -17.84 2.39 13.18
CA VAL A 129 -19.15 1.82 13.56
C VAL A 129 -20.23 2.90 13.61
N ARG A 130 -19.97 4.03 14.28
CA ARG A 130 -20.94 5.14 14.32
C ARG A 130 -21.24 5.69 12.94
N ALA A 131 -20.23 5.87 12.09
CA ALA A 131 -20.42 6.41 10.75
C ALA A 131 -21.25 5.46 9.85
N ALA A 132 -20.98 4.15 9.91
CA ALA A 132 -21.75 3.14 9.19
C ALA A 132 -23.22 3.10 9.66
N ARG A 133 -23.45 3.12 10.97
CA ARG A 133 -24.82 3.15 11.54
C ARG A 133 -25.58 4.42 11.20
N ALA A 134 -24.90 5.56 11.13
CA ALA A 134 -25.50 6.83 10.75
C ALA A 134 -25.78 6.95 9.23
N GLY A 135 -25.12 6.13 8.39
CA GLY A 135 -25.29 6.17 6.94
C GLY A 135 -24.72 7.41 6.26
N ASN A 136 -23.79 8.13 6.91
CA ASN A 136 -23.15 9.30 6.32
C ASN A 136 -21.90 8.86 5.54
N LEU A 137 -22.06 8.69 4.21
CA LEU A 137 -20.97 8.26 3.33
C LEU A 137 -19.74 9.18 3.42
N ASP A 138 -19.95 10.49 3.48
CA ASP A 138 -18.86 11.49 3.52
C ASP A 138 -17.95 11.30 4.74
N VAL A 139 -18.52 10.87 5.87
CA VAL A 139 -17.79 10.57 7.10
C VAL A 139 -17.25 9.14 7.10
N MET A 140 -18.04 8.19 6.61
CA MET A 140 -17.75 6.77 6.63
C MET A 140 -16.45 6.43 5.90
N VAL A 141 -16.22 6.99 4.72
CA VAL A 141 -15.01 6.67 3.92
C VAL A 141 -13.72 7.05 4.65
N GLY A 142 -13.73 8.21 5.32
CA GLY A 142 -12.60 8.67 6.12
C GLY A 142 -12.40 7.82 7.38
N CYS A 143 -13.47 7.43 8.05
CA CYS A 143 -13.39 6.55 9.23
C CYS A 143 -12.90 5.15 8.89
N ASP A 144 -13.44 4.52 7.83
CA ASP A 144 -13.00 3.20 7.37
C ASP A 144 -11.51 3.22 7.01
N ARG A 145 -11.09 4.13 6.12
CA ARG A 145 -9.68 4.23 5.71
C ARG A 145 -8.74 4.40 6.90
N ARG A 146 -9.07 5.31 7.83
CA ARG A 146 -8.25 5.56 9.02
C ARG A 146 -8.16 4.34 9.93
N PHE A 147 -9.26 3.60 10.11
CA PHE A 147 -9.26 2.35 10.89
C PHE A 147 -8.30 1.33 10.27
N TRP A 148 -8.43 1.06 8.97
CA TRP A 148 -7.61 0.05 8.32
C TRP A 148 -6.15 0.43 8.15
N GLN A 149 -5.83 1.73 8.07
CA GLN A 149 -4.45 2.22 8.18
C GLN A 149 -3.84 1.91 9.56
N GLU A 150 -4.62 2.01 10.63
CA GLU A 150 -4.15 1.68 11.98
C GLU A 150 -3.95 0.16 12.14
N VAL A 151 -4.88 -0.66 11.61
CA VAL A 151 -4.72 -2.12 11.53
C VAL A 151 -3.46 -2.48 10.75
N ALA A 152 -3.24 -1.87 9.58
CA ALA A 152 -2.04 -2.09 8.78
C ALA A 152 -0.75 -1.69 9.52
N GLY A 153 -0.81 -0.69 10.39
CA GLY A 153 0.29 -0.28 11.26
C GLY A 153 0.72 -1.37 12.25
N LEU A 154 -0.20 -2.24 12.68
CA LEU A 154 0.10 -3.40 13.53
C LEU A 154 0.85 -4.50 12.78
N LEU A 155 0.72 -4.56 11.45
CA LEU A 155 1.34 -5.60 10.62
C LEU A 155 2.87 -5.43 10.51
N GLY A 156 3.43 -4.28 10.89
CA GLY A 156 4.86 -4.00 10.86
C GLY A 156 5.50 -3.93 9.45
N ASN A 157 4.76 -4.26 8.39
CA ASN A 157 5.20 -4.12 7.01
C ASN A 157 4.58 -2.88 6.37
N ARG A 158 5.29 -1.75 6.50
CA ARG A 158 4.85 -0.46 5.95
C ARG A 158 4.55 -0.49 4.45
N ARG A 159 5.30 -1.26 3.64
CA ARG A 159 5.09 -1.31 2.18
C ARG A 159 3.74 -1.95 1.85
N VAL A 160 3.41 -3.04 2.54
CA VAL A 160 2.11 -3.71 2.40
C VAL A 160 0.99 -2.79 2.88
N GLY A 161 1.15 -2.14 4.03
CA GLY A 161 0.16 -1.18 4.53
C GLY A 161 -0.09 -0.01 3.57
N ASP A 162 0.98 0.58 3.02
CA ASP A 162 0.88 1.66 2.05
C ASP A 162 0.15 1.22 0.77
N TYR A 163 0.38 -0.01 0.31
CA TYR A 163 -0.28 -0.56 -0.88
C TYR A 163 -1.76 -0.92 -0.63
N LEU A 164 -2.07 -1.53 0.53
CA LEU A 164 -3.45 -1.80 0.96
C LEU A 164 -4.27 -0.50 1.09
N ASP A 165 -3.68 0.59 1.60
CA ASP A 165 -4.34 1.91 1.65
C ASP A 165 -4.69 2.42 0.24
N TRP A 166 -3.78 2.23 -0.72
CA TRP A 166 -3.99 2.67 -2.10
C TRP A 166 -5.04 1.83 -2.84
N LEU A 167 -5.05 0.51 -2.66
CA LEU A 167 -6.12 -0.35 -3.17
C LEU A 167 -7.48 0.03 -2.54
N ARG A 168 -7.49 0.33 -1.23
CA ARG A 168 -8.70 0.73 -0.51
C ARG A 168 -9.30 2.03 -1.01
N VAL A 169 -8.46 3.03 -1.32
CA VAL A 169 -8.93 4.29 -1.95
C VAL A 169 -9.68 3.98 -3.24
N GLN A 170 -9.12 3.15 -4.12
CA GLN A 170 -9.76 2.79 -5.38
C GLN A 170 -11.02 1.94 -5.20
N SER A 171 -11.05 1.02 -4.23
CA SER A 171 -12.27 0.28 -3.88
C SER A 171 -13.41 1.22 -3.47
N TRP A 172 -13.12 2.27 -2.71
CA TRP A 172 -14.11 3.28 -2.35
C TRP A 172 -14.51 4.17 -3.53
N MET A 173 -13.59 4.52 -4.42
CA MET A 173 -13.92 5.25 -5.66
C MET A 173 -14.91 4.48 -6.54
N PHE A 174 -14.76 3.14 -6.62
CA PHE A 174 -15.75 2.28 -7.27
C PHE A 174 -17.08 2.25 -6.50
N ALA A 175 -17.03 1.98 -5.19
CA ALA A 175 -18.22 1.81 -4.36
C ALA A 175 -19.09 3.08 -4.24
N ALA A 176 -18.47 4.26 -4.26
CA ALA A 176 -19.15 5.53 -3.99
C ALA A 176 -20.35 5.79 -4.91
N ALA A 177 -20.22 5.47 -6.19
CA ALA A 177 -21.29 5.65 -7.17
C ALA A 177 -22.55 4.87 -6.80
N TYR A 178 -22.39 3.61 -6.37
CA TYR A 178 -23.49 2.76 -5.94
C TYR A 178 -24.04 3.18 -4.57
N LEU A 179 -23.17 3.45 -3.60
CA LEU A 179 -23.59 3.77 -2.23
C LEU A 179 -24.32 5.11 -2.14
N ARG A 180 -23.99 6.09 -2.98
CA ARG A 180 -24.74 7.37 -3.06
C ARG A 180 -26.15 7.20 -3.62
N ALA A 181 -26.40 6.17 -4.42
CA ALA A 181 -27.71 5.90 -4.98
C ALA A 181 -28.66 5.21 -3.99
N ILE A 182 -28.15 4.73 -2.84
CA ILE A 182 -28.96 4.06 -1.81
C ILE A 182 -29.77 5.12 -1.04
N PRO A 183 -31.12 5.04 -1.01
CA PRO A 183 -31.94 6.03 -0.32
C PRO A 183 -31.71 6.11 1.20
N VAL A 184 -31.45 4.97 1.84
CA VAL A 184 -31.18 4.87 3.27
C VAL A 184 -29.96 3.99 3.50
N LEU A 185 -28.80 4.62 3.70
CA LEU A 185 -27.53 3.93 3.94
C LEU A 185 -27.33 3.54 5.41
N ALA A 186 -28.11 4.11 6.32
CA ALA A 186 -27.98 3.91 7.76
C ALA A 186 -28.10 2.42 8.13
N GLY A 187 -27.03 1.87 8.72
CA GLY A 187 -26.97 0.46 9.11
C GLY A 187 -26.81 -0.53 7.95
N ALA A 188 -26.72 -0.06 6.72
CA ALA A 188 -26.56 -0.92 5.54
C ALA A 188 -25.10 -1.36 5.33
N CYS A 189 -24.13 -0.61 5.85
CA CYS A 189 -22.70 -0.92 5.72
C CYS A 189 -22.14 -1.64 6.95
N TRP A 190 -20.98 -2.29 6.78
CA TRP A 190 -20.28 -3.03 7.83
C TRP A 190 -20.03 -2.20 9.09
N ASP A 191 -20.42 -2.72 10.25
CA ASP A 191 -20.31 -2.05 11.55
C ASP A 191 -19.63 -2.89 12.64
N ARG A 192 -18.95 -4.00 12.27
CA ARG A 192 -18.28 -4.91 13.21
C ARG A 192 -16.78 -4.65 13.34
N HIS A 193 -16.33 -3.40 13.17
CA HIS A 193 -14.92 -3.04 13.35
C HIS A 193 -14.43 -3.29 14.78
N LEU A 194 -15.30 -3.19 15.79
CA LEU A 194 -14.96 -3.45 17.19
C LEU A 194 -14.64 -4.93 17.44
N ASP A 195 -15.33 -5.86 16.78
CA ASP A 195 -15.05 -7.29 16.88
C ASP A 195 -13.61 -7.63 16.44
N LEU A 196 -13.09 -6.92 15.42
CA LEU A 196 -11.68 -7.07 15.03
C LEU A 196 -10.73 -6.52 16.10
N VAL A 197 -11.10 -5.44 16.79
CA VAL A 197 -10.29 -4.91 17.89
C VAL A 197 -10.27 -5.87 19.07
N ASP A 198 -11.43 -6.45 19.42
CA ASP A 198 -11.57 -7.39 20.52
C ASP A 198 -10.74 -8.66 20.29
N THR A 199 -10.74 -9.19 19.05
CA THR A 199 -9.89 -10.35 18.68
C THR A 199 -8.39 -10.03 18.71
N ILE A 200 -7.99 -8.83 18.26
CA ILE A 200 -6.58 -8.37 18.37
C ILE A 200 -6.17 -8.22 19.84
N GLU A 201 -7.01 -7.64 20.68
CA GLU A 201 -6.76 -7.48 22.12
C GLU A 201 -6.64 -8.83 22.84
N ALA A 202 -7.50 -9.77 22.49
CA ALA A 202 -7.46 -11.15 22.98
C ALA A 202 -6.26 -11.96 22.43
N ARG A 203 -5.47 -11.38 21.51
CA ARG A 203 -4.37 -12.06 20.79
C ARG A 203 -4.84 -13.33 20.07
N ASP A 204 -6.02 -13.23 19.47
CA ASP A 204 -6.62 -14.28 18.65
C ASP A 204 -6.42 -13.98 17.15
N PRO A 205 -5.28 -14.38 16.54
CA PRO A 205 -5.04 -14.13 15.13
C PRO A 205 -6.03 -14.85 14.22
N VAL A 206 -6.55 -16.01 14.63
CA VAL A 206 -7.53 -16.79 13.85
C VAL A 206 -8.86 -16.03 13.82
N GLY A 207 -9.35 -15.60 14.97
CA GLY A 207 -10.55 -14.77 15.07
C GLY A 207 -10.41 -13.44 14.32
N ALA A 208 -9.26 -12.76 14.47
CA ALA A 208 -9.00 -11.50 13.75
C ALA A 208 -9.05 -11.69 12.23
N TYR A 209 -8.44 -12.77 11.72
CA TYR A 209 -8.47 -13.06 10.30
C TYR A 209 -9.86 -13.43 9.80
N ARG A 210 -10.63 -14.21 10.57
CA ARG A 210 -12.04 -14.50 10.25
C ARG A 210 -12.86 -13.22 10.11
N ILE A 211 -12.75 -12.26 11.03
CA ILE A 211 -13.47 -10.97 10.94
C ILE A 211 -13.06 -10.19 9.68
N ILE A 212 -11.79 -10.27 9.26
CA ILE A 212 -11.33 -9.65 8.01
C ILE A 212 -11.94 -10.33 6.78
N CYS A 213 -12.03 -11.67 6.77
CA CYS A 213 -12.70 -12.42 5.71
C CYS A 213 -14.18 -12.07 5.65
N GLU A 214 -14.88 -12.02 6.77
CA GLU A 214 -16.29 -11.60 6.86
C GLU A 214 -16.49 -10.17 6.32
N TYR A 215 -15.62 -9.22 6.67
CA TYR A 215 -15.65 -7.86 6.14
C TYR A 215 -15.49 -7.83 4.60
N ASN A 216 -14.53 -8.59 4.07
CA ASN A 216 -14.29 -8.66 2.64
C ASN A 216 -15.47 -9.34 1.91
N LEU A 217 -16.00 -10.43 2.47
CA LEU A 217 -17.17 -11.14 1.94
C LEU A 217 -18.40 -10.23 1.90
N PHE A 218 -18.70 -9.55 3.01
CA PHE A 218 -19.76 -8.56 3.08
C PHE A 218 -19.60 -7.48 1.99
N THR A 219 -18.39 -6.95 1.83
CA THR A 219 -18.10 -5.88 0.87
C THR A 219 -18.39 -6.34 -0.56
N VAL A 220 -17.91 -7.51 -0.96
CA VAL A 220 -18.10 -8.00 -2.33
C VAL A 220 -19.55 -8.43 -2.58
N GLN A 221 -20.25 -9.00 -1.61
CA GLN A 221 -21.68 -9.33 -1.71
C GLN A 221 -22.54 -8.09 -1.91
N MET A 222 -22.32 -7.06 -1.09
CA MET A 222 -23.03 -5.79 -1.21
C MET A 222 -22.80 -5.15 -2.58
N LEU A 223 -21.54 -5.06 -3.02
CA LEU A 223 -21.21 -4.40 -4.29
C LEU A 223 -21.62 -5.21 -5.52
N ALA A 224 -21.52 -6.54 -5.49
CA ALA A 224 -22.06 -7.40 -6.54
C ALA A 224 -23.58 -7.21 -6.69
N GLY A 225 -24.30 -7.19 -5.56
CA GLY A 225 -25.74 -6.96 -5.54
C GLY A 225 -26.13 -5.58 -6.10
N LEU A 226 -25.40 -4.53 -5.73
CA LEU A 226 -25.64 -3.16 -6.23
C LEU A 226 -25.27 -2.98 -7.70
N ALA A 227 -24.22 -3.66 -8.17
CA ALA A 227 -23.76 -3.62 -9.56
C ALA A 227 -24.52 -4.59 -10.48
N GLY A 228 -25.41 -5.43 -9.94
CA GLY A 228 -26.11 -6.46 -10.69
C GLY A 228 -25.19 -7.54 -11.25
N GLN A 229 -24.10 -7.85 -10.54
CA GLN A 229 -23.05 -8.78 -10.97
C GLN A 229 -23.13 -10.10 -10.20
N PRO A 230 -22.81 -11.24 -10.85
CA PRO A 230 -22.75 -12.55 -10.19
C PRO A 230 -21.58 -12.61 -9.19
N LEU A 231 -21.76 -13.33 -8.08
CA LEU A 231 -20.68 -13.57 -7.12
C LEU A 231 -19.64 -14.57 -7.66
N GLU A 232 -20.04 -15.42 -8.59
CA GLU A 232 -19.23 -16.44 -9.22
C GLU A 232 -18.05 -15.85 -10.02
N SER A 233 -18.11 -14.56 -10.38
CA SER A 233 -16.99 -13.87 -11.03
C SER A 233 -15.85 -13.53 -10.05
N VAL A 234 -16.06 -13.68 -8.74
CA VAL A 234 -15.07 -13.33 -7.71
C VAL A 234 -14.11 -14.50 -7.51
N ALA A 235 -12.94 -14.44 -8.14
CA ALA A 235 -11.94 -15.52 -8.09
C ALA A 235 -11.53 -15.93 -6.67
N VAL A 236 -11.54 -14.98 -5.72
CA VAL A 236 -11.17 -15.20 -4.31
C VAL A 236 -12.35 -15.57 -3.41
N LEU A 237 -13.54 -15.83 -3.94
CA LEU A 237 -14.73 -16.10 -3.13
C LEU A 237 -14.54 -17.31 -2.22
N GLY A 238 -13.96 -18.40 -2.74
CA GLY A 238 -13.68 -19.61 -1.95
C GLY A 238 -12.80 -19.33 -0.74
N LEU A 239 -11.73 -18.54 -0.91
CA LEU A 239 -10.83 -18.14 0.18
C LEU A 239 -11.56 -17.38 1.30
N LEU A 240 -12.58 -16.60 0.96
CA LEU A 240 -13.35 -15.83 1.94
C LEU A 240 -14.37 -16.69 2.67
N THR A 241 -15.01 -17.64 1.98
CA THR A 241 -16.05 -18.51 2.54
C THR A 241 -15.47 -19.64 3.38
N GLU A 242 -14.40 -20.28 2.92
CA GLU A 242 -13.74 -21.40 3.63
C GLU A 242 -13.30 -21.01 5.06
N PHE A 243 -12.82 -19.79 5.24
CA PHE A 243 -12.42 -19.29 6.57
C PHE A 243 -13.58 -18.85 7.46
N SER A 244 -14.74 -18.55 6.88
CA SER A 244 -15.95 -18.27 7.65
C SER A 244 -16.47 -19.54 8.34
N ASP A 245 -16.27 -20.70 7.72
CA ASP A 245 -16.84 -21.98 8.15
C ASP A 245 -15.93 -22.79 9.10
N GLY A 246 -14.78 -22.23 9.52
CA GLY A 246 -13.99 -22.76 10.63
C GLY A 246 -13.14 -24.00 10.30
N GLU A 247 -12.29 -23.90 9.28
CA GLU A 247 -11.27 -24.93 9.00
C GLU A 247 -10.31 -25.18 10.18
N PRO A 248 -9.82 -26.43 10.36
CA PRO A 248 -8.80 -26.77 11.34
C PRO A 248 -7.44 -26.18 10.95
N GLU A 249 -6.56 -26.03 11.94
CA GLU A 249 -5.23 -25.45 11.73
C GLU A 249 -4.45 -26.17 10.61
N PRO A 250 -4.01 -25.49 9.53
CA PRO A 250 -2.96 -26.01 8.66
C PRO A 250 -1.70 -26.33 9.45
N GLU A 251 -1.10 -27.48 9.14
CA GLU A 251 0.15 -27.93 9.74
C GLU A 251 1.22 -26.83 9.66
N PRO A 252 2.00 -26.61 10.74
CA PRO A 252 3.09 -25.65 10.71
C PRO A 252 4.05 -26.00 9.57
N LEU A 253 4.40 -25.01 8.73
CA LEU A 253 5.45 -25.18 7.74
C LEU A 253 6.71 -25.70 8.43
N ALA A 254 7.26 -26.79 7.91
CA ALA A 254 8.50 -27.37 8.40
C ALA A 254 9.57 -26.28 8.53
N PRO A 255 10.33 -26.25 9.64
CA PRO A 255 11.36 -25.25 9.84
C PRO A 255 12.34 -25.27 8.66
N VAL A 256 12.60 -24.10 8.08
CA VAL A 256 13.65 -23.95 7.07
C VAL A 256 14.96 -24.40 7.74
N PRO A 257 15.69 -25.38 7.16
CA PRO A 257 16.90 -25.89 7.78
C PRO A 257 17.90 -24.74 8.00
N SER A 258 18.37 -24.61 9.24
CA SER A 258 19.36 -23.62 9.65
C SER A 258 20.59 -23.74 8.75
N GLN A 259 20.92 -22.70 8.00
CA GLN A 259 22.19 -22.67 7.27
C GLN A 259 23.35 -22.76 8.28
N PRO A 260 24.36 -23.60 8.04
CA PRO A 260 25.50 -23.71 8.94
C PRO A 260 26.25 -22.37 8.99
N SER A 261 26.53 -21.91 10.21
CA SER A 261 27.33 -20.71 10.44
C SER A 261 28.72 -20.91 9.83
N ALA A 262 29.03 -20.19 8.76
CA ALA A 262 30.38 -20.13 8.24
C ALA A 262 31.26 -19.39 9.26
N GLY A 263 32.20 -20.11 9.87
CA GLY A 263 33.26 -19.53 10.71
C GLY A 263 34.17 -18.60 9.92
N PRO A 264 35.03 -17.82 10.59
CA PRO A 264 35.82 -16.77 9.96
C PRO A 264 36.97 -17.38 9.15
N GLY A 265 36.68 -17.78 7.90
CA GLY A 265 37.65 -18.18 6.89
C GLY A 265 38.09 -16.98 6.06
N THR A 266 39.39 -16.81 5.92
CA THR A 266 40.05 -15.78 5.11
C THR A 266 39.68 -15.90 3.62
N VAL A 267 38.78 -15.03 3.14
CA VAL A 267 38.44 -14.97 1.71
C VAL A 267 39.48 -14.13 0.98
N ARG A 268 40.29 -14.79 0.16
CA ARG A 268 41.21 -14.19 -0.83
C ARG A 268 40.37 -13.56 -1.96
N PRO A 269 40.75 -12.39 -2.53
CA PRO A 269 39.92 -11.75 -3.54
C PRO A 269 39.96 -12.56 -4.84
N GLU A 270 38.90 -13.33 -5.10
CA GLU A 270 38.69 -13.94 -6.41
C GLU A 270 38.15 -12.89 -7.39
N ARG A 271 38.64 -13.01 -8.63
CA ARG A 271 38.28 -12.21 -9.79
C ARG A 271 36.76 -12.01 -9.89
N THR A 272 36.37 -10.78 -10.21
CA THR A 272 34.99 -10.34 -10.47
C THR A 272 34.24 -11.33 -11.36
N ARG A 273 33.42 -12.18 -10.73
CA ARG A 273 32.48 -13.09 -11.43
C ARG A 273 31.29 -12.26 -11.93
N ARG A 274 30.74 -12.61 -13.08
CA ARG A 274 29.53 -11.95 -13.61
C ARG A 274 28.37 -12.29 -12.67
N ALA A 275 27.52 -11.30 -12.38
CA ALA A 275 26.38 -11.43 -11.46
C ALA A 275 25.43 -12.59 -11.82
N GLU A 276 25.36 -12.95 -13.11
CA GLU A 276 24.58 -14.07 -13.65
C GLU A 276 25.05 -15.44 -13.12
N ASP A 277 26.33 -15.59 -12.80
CA ASP A 277 26.89 -16.86 -12.34
C ASP A 277 26.61 -17.07 -10.85
N VAL A 278 26.65 -15.98 -10.06
CA VAL A 278 26.28 -15.98 -8.64
C VAL A 278 24.79 -16.33 -8.45
N GLY A 279 23.92 -15.79 -9.29
CA GLY A 279 22.48 -16.09 -9.24
C GLY A 279 22.14 -17.56 -9.53
N ARG A 280 22.86 -18.20 -10.46
CA ARG A 280 22.66 -19.61 -10.81
C ARG A 280 23.17 -20.61 -9.77
N GLU A 281 24.19 -20.23 -9.01
CA GLU A 281 24.75 -21.06 -7.94
C GLU A 281 23.83 -21.01 -6.71
N LEU A 282 23.41 -19.81 -6.30
CA LEU A 282 22.43 -19.60 -5.21
C LEU A 282 21.08 -20.26 -5.50
N GLY A 283 20.58 -20.21 -6.73
CA GLY A 283 19.35 -20.90 -7.11
C GLY A 283 19.46 -22.42 -6.96
N ARG A 284 20.61 -23.00 -7.31
CA ARG A 284 20.87 -24.44 -7.15
C ARG A 284 21.05 -24.86 -5.70
N GLU A 285 21.81 -24.09 -4.90
CA GLU A 285 22.04 -24.38 -3.48
C GLU A 285 20.76 -24.28 -2.64
N LEU A 286 19.86 -23.36 -2.99
CA LEU A 286 18.59 -23.17 -2.29
C LEU A 286 17.46 -24.06 -2.82
N GLY A 287 17.71 -24.90 -3.83
CA GLY A 287 16.67 -25.72 -4.47
C GLY A 287 15.59 -24.91 -5.19
N LEU A 288 15.83 -23.61 -5.41
CA LEU A 288 14.92 -22.70 -6.07
C LEU A 288 15.24 -22.73 -7.57
N GLY A 289 14.38 -23.37 -8.36
CA GLY A 289 14.42 -23.38 -9.82
C GLY A 289 14.14 -21.99 -10.41
N LEU A 290 14.90 -20.98 -10.01
CA LEU A 290 14.86 -19.63 -10.53
C LEU A 290 15.59 -19.64 -11.87
N GLY A 291 14.87 -20.04 -12.92
CA GLY A 291 15.18 -19.59 -14.27
C GLY A 291 15.33 -18.07 -14.26
N LEU A 292 16.23 -17.55 -15.10
CA LEU A 292 16.50 -16.12 -15.22
C LEU A 292 15.18 -15.35 -15.28
N VAL A 293 14.78 -14.70 -14.19
CA VAL A 293 13.73 -13.69 -14.22
C VAL A 293 14.41 -12.49 -14.87
N PRO A 294 14.13 -12.17 -16.14
CA PRO A 294 14.75 -11.02 -16.76
C PRO A 294 14.36 -9.78 -15.95
N PRO A 295 15.29 -8.85 -15.70
CA PRO A 295 14.94 -7.59 -15.08
C PRO A 295 13.85 -6.92 -15.93
N PRO A 296 12.80 -6.34 -15.33
CA PRO A 296 11.76 -5.65 -16.09
C PRO A 296 12.41 -4.56 -16.94
N ARG A 297 12.07 -4.55 -18.24
CA ARG A 297 12.66 -3.64 -19.24
C ARG A 297 12.44 -2.15 -18.93
N ALA A 298 11.48 -1.84 -18.06
CA ALA A 298 11.33 -0.56 -17.40
C ALA A 298 10.53 -0.77 -16.11
N ILE A 299 10.98 -0.19 -14.99
CA ILE A 299 10.13 0.06 -13.84
C ILE A 299 9.55 1.46 -14.08
N PRO A 300 8.26 1.62 -14.40
CA PRO A 300 7.67 2.95 -14.49
C PRO A 300 7.95 3.71 -13.18
N TYR A 301 8.22 5.01 -13.28
CA TYR A 301 8.34 5.87 -12.10
C TYR A 301 7.00 5.88 -11.37
N GLY A 302 6.86 4.98 -10.40
CA GLY A 302 5.70 4.83 -9.55
C GLY A 302 6.09 4.94 -8.09
N ARG A 303 5.09 5.11 -7.23
CA ARG A 303 5.11 5.33 -5.77
C ARG A 303 6.14 4.52 -4.95
N PHE A 304 6.61 3.38 -5.46
CA PHE A 304 7.58 2.49 -4.77
C PHE A 304 9.01 2.54 -5.32
N ALA A 305 9.26 3.27 -6.42
CA ALA A 305 10.60 3.47 -6.94
C ALA A 305 11.36 4.45 -6.03
N ARG A 306 12.25 3.92 -5.19
CA ARG A 306 13.38 4.75 -4.72
C ARG A 306 14.35 4.90 -5.89
N ARG A 307 14.84 6.12 -6.11
CA ARG A 307 15.99 6.36 -6.98
C ARG A 307 17.10 5.40 -6.53
N PRO A 308 17.66 4.54 -7.41
CA PRO A 308 18.80 3.73 -7.04
C PRO A 308 19.92 4.66 -6.54
N PRO A 309 20.73 4.24 -5.54
CA PRO A 309 21.88 5.03 -5.13
C PRO A 309 22.73 5.33 -6.37
N GLU A 310 23.07 6.59 -6.60
CA GLU A 310 24.00 6.95 -7.66
C GLU A 310 25.31 6.18 -7.40
N PRO A 311 25.90 5.55 -8.43
CA PRO A 311 27.19 4.91 -8.26
C PRO A 311 28.16 5.98 -7.72
N PRO A 312 29.06 5.61 -6.78
CA PRO A 312 30.03 6.55 -6.26
C PRO A 312 30.74 7.20 -7.45
N SER A 313 30.76 8.53 -7.48
CA SER A 313 31.51 9.27 -8.49
C SER A 313 32.92 8.71 -8.49
N GLU A 314 33.36 8.13 -9.61
CA GLU A 314 34.77 7.82 -9.80
C GLU A 314 35.51 9.14 -9.64
N SER A 315 36.08 9.34 -8.45
CA SER A 315 37.13 10.32 -8.24
C SER A 315 38.13 10.05 -9.34
N ALA A 316 38.33 11.03 -10.23
CA ALA A 316 39.30 10.96 -11.30
C ALA A 316 40.69 10.64 -10.70
N SER A 317 40.99 9.34 -10.61
CA SER A 317 42.33 8.85 -10.36
C SER A 317 43.11 9.22 -11.61
N GLY A 318 44.01 10.19 -11.46
CA GLY A 318 44.79 10.78 -12.53
C GLY A 318 45.37 9.71 -13.44
N ARG A 319 44.93 9.70 -14.69
CA ARG A 319 45.71 9.13 -15.78
C ARG A 319 46.78 10.16 -16.14
N PRO A 320 48.06 9.79 -16.18
CA PRO A 320 49.10 10.67 -16.71
C PRO A 320 48.82 10.91 -18.20
N ASP A 321 48.85 12.17 -18.60
CA ASP A 321 48.76 12.61 -19.99
C ASP A 321 50.00 12.12 -20.78
N PRO A 322 49.84 11.28 -21.82
CA PRO A 322 50.96 10.73 -22.57
C PRO A 322 51.58 11.72 -23.59
N HIS A 323 51.21 13.00 -23.61
CA HIS A 323 51.69 13.96 -24.62
C HIS A 323 52.51 15.16 -24.11
N ARG A 324 53.16 15.07 -22.94
CA ARG A 324 54.14 16.09 -22.54
C ARG A 324 55.56 15.71 -22.96
N ALA A 325 55.97 16.15 -24.15
CA ALA A 325 57.35 16.07 -24.63
C ALA A 325 58.31 16.89 -23.72
N PRO A 326 59.57 16.46 -23.54
CA PRO A 326 60.54 17.17 -22.72
C PRO A 326 61.26 18.23 -23.58
N GLY A 327 61.35 19.47 -23.10
CA GLY A 327 62.01 20.53 -23.84
C GLY A 327 62.32 21.78 -23.03
N ARG A 328 63.53 21.76 -22.45
CA ARG A 328 64.41 22.86 -21.99
C ARG A 328 64.02 23.66 -20.75
#